data_AF-A0A9E3F4R9-F1
#
_entry.id   AF-A0A9E3F4R9-F1
#
_cell.length_a   1.000
_cell.length_b   1.000
_cell.length_c   1.000
_cell.angle_alpha   90.00
_cell.angle_beta   90.00
_cell.angle_gamma   90.00
#
_symmetry.space_group_name_H-M   'P 1'
#
loop_
_entity.id
_entity.type
_entity.pdbx_description
1 polymer ?
#
loop_
_entity_poly.entity_id
_entity_poly.type
_entity_poly.pdbx_seq_one_letter_code
_entity_poly.pdbx_strand_id
1 'polypeptide(L)' 'MKSQLDDLRDRLSDQVLDATTLPEIHAAQQALRAWIKEHPEDEGMRDGFEQLSLMQDIAEQEEAEGARSESLTAGRAA' A
#
# COMPACT_ATOMS: atom_id res chain seq x y z
N MET A 1 -22.25 18.81 -10.48
CA MET A 1 -21.05 19.26 -9.73
C MET A 1 -20.62 18.08 -8.89
N LYS A 2 -19.44 17.53 -9.12
CA LYS A 2 -18.84 16.59 -8.15
C LYS A 2 -18.59 17.36 -6.85
N SER A 3 -18.83 16.72 -5.71
CA SER A 3 -18.51 17.32 -4.41
C SER A 3 -17.01 17.24 -4.19
N GLN A 4 -16.44 18.16 -3.41
CA GLN A 4 -15.03 18.09 -3.00
C GLN A 4 -14.69 16.77 -2.29
N LEU A 5 -15.70 16.13 -1.68
CA LEU A 5 -15.59 14.82 -1.06
C LEU A 5 -15.40 13.71 -2.11
N ASP A 6 -16.15 13.75 -3.21
CA ASP A 6 -16.00 12.79 -4.31
C ASP A 6 -14.62 12.91 -4.97
N ASP A 7 -14.12 14.14 -5.15
CA ASP A 7 -12.78 14.37 -5.72
C ASP A 7 -11.66 13.85 -4.80
N LEU A 8 -11.83 13.94 -3.47
CA LEU A 8 -10.89 13.38 -2.52
C LEU A 8 -10.93 11.84 -2.53
N ARG A 9 -12.14 11.27 -2.59
CA ARG A 9 -12.36 9.83 -2.72
C ARG A 9 -11.68 9.28 -3.97
N ASP A 10 -11.93 9.89 -5.12
CA ASP A 10 -11.36 9.47 -6.41
C ASP A 10 -9.82 9.48 -6.35
N ARG A 11 -9.21 10.54 -5.80
CA ARG A 11 -7.75 10.63 -5.63
C ARG A 11 -7.17 9.56 -4.72
N LEU A 12 -7.87 9.23 -3.63
CA LEU A 12 -7.44 8.16 -2.73
C LEU A 12 -7.50 6.81 -3.44
N SER A 13 -8.55 6.57 -4.23
CA SER A 13 -8.65 5.35 -5.05
C SER A 13 -7.52 5.24 -6.07
N ASP A 14 -7.19 6.32 -6.77
CA ASP A 14 -6.05 6.34 -7.71
C ASP A 14 -4.73 6.04 -6.99
N GLN A 15 -4.49 6.67 -5.83
CA GLN A 15 -3.27 6.44 -5.04
C GLN A 15 -3.14 4.98 -4.57
N VAL A 16 -4.26 4.32 -4.27
CA VAL A 16 -4.28 2.90 -3.88
C VAL A 16 -3.93 2.00 -5.06
N LEU A 17 -4.45 2.31 -6.26
CA LEU A 17 -4.22 1.53 -7.47
C LEU A 17 -2.78 1.70 -8.00
N ASP A 18 -2.19 2.88 -7.83
CA ASP A 18 -0.84 3.20 -8.29
C ASP A 18 0.28 2.82 -7.30
N ALA A 19 -0.05 2.42 -6.08
CA ALA A 19 0.94 2.08 -5.07
C ALA A 19 1.68 0.77 -5.43
N THR A 20 2.97 0.87 -5.75
CA THR A 20 3.79 -0.29 -6.16
C THR A 20 5.03 -0.51 -5.30
N THR A 21 5.37 0.45 -4.46
CA THR A 21 6.51 0.38 -3.54
C THR A 21 6.06 0.43 -2.09
N LEU A 22 6.85 -0.12 -1.16
CA LEU A 22 6.53 -0.08 0.28
C LEU A 22 6.24 1.33 0.82
N PRO A 23 7.01 2.38 0.47
CA PRO A 23 6.69 3.74 0.90
C PRO A 23 5.34 4.24 0.35
N GLU A 24 4.99 3.93 -0.90
CA GLU A 24 3.71 4.30 -1.51
C GLU A 24 2.55 3.55 -0.87
N ILE A 25 2.71 2.24 -0.64
CA ILE A 25 1.72 1.40 0.03
C ILE A 25 1.43 1.94 1.42
N HIS A 26 2.47 2.25 2.21
CA HIS A 26 2.30 2.80 3.55
C HIS A 26 1.63 4.19 3.53
N ALA A 27 2.00 5.06 2.58
CA ALA A 27 1.36 6.37 2.43
C ALA A 27 -0.13 6.23 2.06
N ALA A 28 -0.47 5.33 1.14
CA ALA A 28 -1.84 5.07 0.72
C ALA A 28 -2.68 4.45 1.87
N GLN A 29 -2.12 3.53 2.65
CA GLN A 29 -2.77 2.97 3.84
C GLN A 29 -3.07 4.03 4.90
N GLN A 30 -2.14 4.95 5.16
CA GLN A 30 -2.37 6.03 6.12
C GLN A 30 -3.52 6.94 5.68
N ALA A 31 -3.55 7.29 4.39
CA ALA A 31 -4.59 8.13 3.81
C ALA A 31 -5.97 7.44 3.85
N LEU A 32 -6.03 6.15 3.48
CA LEU A 32 -7.23 5.33 3.58
C LEU A 32 -7.72 5.16 5.02
N ARG A 33 -6.81 4.94 5.97
CA ARG A 33 -7.18 4.79 7.38
C ARG A 33 -7.83 6.06 7.93
N ALA A 34 -7.34 7.24 7.52
CA ALA A 34 -7.96 8.51 7.86
C ALA A 34 -9.37 8.59 7.25
N TRP A 35 -9.52 8.26 5.96
CA TRP A 35 -10.82 8.25 5.28
C TRP A 35 -11.83 7.30 5.94
N ILE A 36 -11.47 6.03 6.17
CA ILE A 36 -12.35 5.01 6.77
C ILE A 36 -12.79 5.39 8.19
N LYS A 37 -11.95 6.14 8.92
CA LYS A 37 -12.31 6.64 10.25
C LYS A 37 -13.45 7.67 10.17
N GLU A 38 -13.46 8.50 9.12
CA GLU A 38 -14.50 9.51 8.89
C GLU A 38 -15.70 8.96 8.12
N HIS A 39 -15.49 7.93 7.29
CA HIS A 39 -16.48 7.30 6.40
C HIS A 39 -16.46 5.77 6.54
N PRO A 40 -16.83 5.21 7.72
CA PRO A 40 -16.80 3.77 7.96
C PRO A 40 -17.78 2.96 7.10
N GLU A 41 -18.74 3.63 6.47
CA GLU A 41 -19.72 3.07 5.52
C GLU A 41 -19.18 2.87 4.10
N ASP A 42 -18.03 3.45 3.75
CA ASP A 42 -17.43 3.31 2.40
C ASP A 42 -16.69 1.97 2.29
N GLU A 43 -17.45 0.91 2.01
CA GLU A 43 -16.93 -0.47 1.90
C GLU A 43 -15.83 -0.57 0.83
N GLY A 44 -15.95 0.15 -0.29
CA GLY A 44 -14.94 0.12 -1.35
C GLY A 44 -13.56 0.64 -0.89
N MET A 45 -13.54 1.61 0.02
CA MET A 45 -12.28 2.08 0.61
C MET A 45 -11.74 1.10 1.66
N ARG A 46 -12.62 0.40 2.39
CA ARG A 46 -12.18 -0.68 3.30
C ARG A 46 -11.51 -1.82 2.53
N ASP A 47 -12.10 -2.24 1.41
CA ASP A 47 -11.51 -3.28 0.55
C ASP A 47 -10.14 -2.86 0.02
N GLY A 48 -10.00 -1.60 -0.41
CA GLY A 48 -8.71 -1.04 -0.84
C GLY A 48 -7.63 -1.06 0.26
N PHE A 49 -8.01 -0.84 1.52
CA PHE A 49 -7.10 -0.94 2.65
C PHE A 49 -6.62 -2.38 2.89
N GLU A 50 -7.51 -3.37 2.76
CA GLU A 50 -7.16 -4.78 2.86
C GLU A 50 -6.22 -5.20 1.72
N GLN A 51 -6.48 -4.74 0.49
CA GLN A 51 -5.62 -4.99 -0.66
C GLN A 51 -4.20 -4.45 -0.43
N LEU A 52 -4.04 -3.22 0.05
CA LEU A 52 -2.72 -2.65 0.33
C LEU A 52 -1.99 -3.41 1.45
N SER A 53 -2.73 -3.90 2.46
CA SER A 53 -2.14 -4.73 3.52
C SER A 53 -1.52 -6.01 2.95
N LEU A 54 -2.24 -6.68 2.02
CA LEU A 54 -1.70 -7.84 1.31
C LEU A 54 -0.47 -7.49 0.45
N MET A 55 -0.51 -6.35 -0.26
CA MET A 55 0.63 -5.90 -1.07
C MET A 55 1.85 -5.57 -0.21
N GLN A 56 1.64 -5.01 0.98
CA GLN A 56 2.71 -4.77 1.95
C GLN A 56 3.36 -6.08 2.37
N ASP A 57 2.58 -7.09 2.77
CA ASP A 57 3.10 -8.41 3.16
C ASP A 57 3.93 -9.06 2.05
N ILE A 58 3.52 -8.90 0.79
CA ILE A 58 4.26 -9.39 -0.38
C ILE A 58 5.58 -8.63 -0.55
N ALA A 59 5.52 -7.30 -0.57
CA ALA A 59 6.70 -6.48 -0.79
C ALA A 59 7.75 -6.62 0.33
N GLU A 60 7.32 -6.78 1.60
CA GLU A 60 8.22 -7.08 2.72
C GLU A 60 8.90 -8.45 2.57
N GLN A 61 8.20 -9.45 2.02
CA GLN A 61 8.79 -10.76 1.72
C GLN A 61 9.82 -10.67 0.59
N GLU A 62 9.51 -9.95 -0.49
CA GLU A 62 10.43 -9.76 -1.62
C GLU A 62 11.73 -9.05 -1.18
N GLU A 63 11.65 -8.00 -0.36
CA GLU A 63 12.84 -7.34 0.21
C GLU A 63 13.65 -8.29 1.11
N ALA A 64 12.97 -9.10 1.93
CA ALA A 64 13.62 -10.07 2.81
C ALA A 64 14.30 -11.21 2.04
N GLU A 65 13.76 -11.62 0.89
CA GLU A 65 14.33 -12.65 0.01
C GLU A 65 15.48 -12.09 -0.85
N GLY A 66 15.37 -10.85 -1.32
CA GLY A 66 16.45 -10.12 -1.99
C GLY A 66 17.69 -9.99 -1.10
N ALA A 67 17.50 -9.54 0.14
CA ALA A 67 18.58 -9.38 1.12
C ALA A 67 19.28 -10.71 1.48
N ARG A 68 18.54 -11.84 1.52
CA ARG A 68 19.12 -13.17 1.75
C ARG A 68 19.95 -13.66 0.57
N SER A 69 19.50 -13.38 -0.65
CA SER A 69 20.19 -13.79 -1.88
C SER A 69 21.50 -13.03 -2.09
N GLU A 70 21.57 -11.74 -1.73
CA GLU A 70 22.81 -10.96 -1.72
C GLU A 70 23.82 -11.46 -0.68
N SER A 71 23.34 -11.86 0.51
CA SER A 71 24.23 -12.37 1.57
C SER A 71 24.88 -13.72 1.22
N LEU A 72 24.19 -14.59 0.48
CA LEU A 72 24.71 -15.89 0.06
C LEU A 72 25.73 -15.80 -1.09
N THR A 73 25.62 -14.79 -1.94
CA THR A 73 26.59 -14.56 -3.04
C THR A 73 27.86 -13.88 -2.54
N ALA A 74 27.76 -12.95 -1.58
CA ALA A 74 28.91 -12.31 -0.96
C ALA A 74 29.76 -13.27 -0.09
N GLY A 75 29.14 -14.29 0.52
CA GLY A 75 29.82 -15.28 1.37
C GLY A 75 30.59 -16.38 0.65
N ARG A 76 30.49 -16.50 -0.69
CA ARG A 76 31.09 -17.60 -1.46
C ARG A 76 32.44 -17.26 -2.11
N ALA A 77 32.97 -16.06 -1.85
CA ALA A 77 34.23 -15.57 -2.42
C ALA A 77 35.40 -15.45 -1.40
N ALA A 78 35.28 -16.06 -0.21
CA ALA A 78 36.33 -16.06 0.82
C ALA A 78 37.00 -17.44 0.98
#